data_AF-A0A8X6IJR8-F1
#
_entry.id   AF-A0A8X6IJR8-F1
#
_cell.length_a   1.000
_cell.length_b   1.000
_cell.length_c   1.000
_cell.angle_alpha   90.00
_cell.angle_beta   90.00
_cell.angle_gamma   90.00
#
_symmetry.space_group_name_H-M   'P 1'
#
loop_
_entity.id
_entity.type
_entity.pdbx_description
1 polymer ?
#
loop_
_entity_poly.entity_id
_entity_poly.type
_entity_poly.pdbx_seq_one_letter_code
_entity_poly.pdbx_strand_id
1 'polypeptide(L)'
;MLRFVKNTKKKREFREIGDLTVHEIEHAEKTLIKIVQAKFFPTEDSFPNMNVITDEEGIKRVKTRITEWSDNPEFIYPIILPDECLFTQLLIEYYSPTKLSCWRTNSRNIKGEILDSKRQKCG
;
A
#
# COMPACT_ATOMS: atom_id res chain seq x y z
N MET A 1 6.59 -4.77 8.36
CA MET A 1 5.74 -5.56 9.29
C MET A 1 6.53 -6.19 10.46
N LEU A 2 7.35 -5.42 11.17
CA LEU A 2 8.17 -6.00 12.25
C LEU A 2 7.47 -5.97 13.61
N ARG A 3 6.68 -4.95 13.90
CA ARG A 3 6.05 -4.76 15.22
C ARG A 3 5.13 -5.92 15.61
N PHE A 4 4.24 -6.36 14.70
CA PHE A 4 3.36 -7.49 14.97
C PHE A 4 4.15 -8.75 15.33
N VAL A 5 5.11 -9.15 14.48
CA VAL A 5 5.96 -10.33 14.70
C VAL A 5 6.83 -10.19 15.95
N LYS A 6 7.33 -8.99 16.27
CA LYS A 6 8.05 -8.72 17.51
C LYS A 6 7.12 -8.88 18.73
N ASN A 7 5.91 -8.35 18.65
CA ASN A 7 4.93 -8.40 19.73
C ASN A 7 4.38 -9.80 19.99
N THR A 8 4.29 -10.68 18.99
CA THR A 8 3.91 -12.08 19.21
C THR A 8 4.95 -12.85 20.03
N LYS A 9 6.23 -12.45 19.95
CA LYS A 9 7.34 -13.05 20.70
C LYS A 9 7.55 -12.44 22.09
N LYS A 10 6.85 -11.34 22.42
CA LYS A 10 6.97 -10.63 23.70
C LYS A 10 5.73 -10.89 24.59
N LYS A 11 5.95 -10.91 25.91
CA LYS A 11 4.84 -10.87 26.88
C LYS A 11 4.07 -9.55 26.72
N ARG A 12 2.80 -9.53 27.12
CA ARG A 12 1.84 -8.46 26.83
C ARG A 12 2.35 -7.09 27.29
N GLU A 13 2.97 -7.04 28.45
CA GLU A 13 3.54 -5.86 29.11
C GLU A 13 4.75 -5.25 28.39
N PHE A 14 5.44 -6.02 27.53
CA PHE A 14 6.61 -5.55 26.77
C PHE A 14 6.30 -5.29 25.29
N ARG A 15 5.03 -5.41 24.89
CA ARG A 15 4.63 -5.16 23.50
C ARG A 15 4.77 -3.69 23.19
N GLU A 16 5.27 -3.42 21.99
CA GLU A 16 5.29 -2.08 21.42
C GLU A 16 3.83 -1.67 21.14
N ILE A 17 3.36 -0.65 21.85
CA ILE A 17 2.02 -0.07 21.77
C ILE A 17 2.10 1.40 21.35
N GLY A 18 0.97 1.97 20.90
CA GLY A 18 0.89 3.34 20.40
C GLY A 18 0.98 3.42 18.87
N ASP A 19 1.14 4.64 18.37
CA ASP A 19 1.09 4.93 16.94
C ASP A 19 2.22 4.24 16.16
N LEU A 20 1.98 4.03 14.86
CA LEU A 20 3.00 3.54 13.94
C LEU A 20 3.92 4.69 13.54
N THR A 21 5.22 4.43 13.56
CA THR A 21 6.19 5.40 13.05
C THR A 21 6.15 5.46 11.52
N VAL A 22 6.55 6.58 10.93
CA VAL A 22 6.68 6.75 9.47
C VAL A 22 7.54 5.63 8.87
N HIS A 23 8.69 5.36 9.49
CA HIS A 23 9.59 4.29 9.05
C HIS A 23 8.91 2.90 9.08
N GLU A 24 8.06 2.60 10.06
CA GLU A 24 7.34 1.32 10.08
C GLU A 24 6.32 1.19 8.96
N ILE A 25 5.64 2.30 8.63
CA ILE A 25 4.67 2.37 7.54
C ILE A 25 5.39 2.19 6.22
N GLU A 26 6.42 2.99 5.94
CA GLU A 26 7.23 2.91 4.71
C GLU A 26 7.84 1.52 4.53
N HIS A 27 8.40 0.96 5.61
CA HIS A 27 8.97 -0.37 5.56
C HIS A 27 7.89 -1.44 5.31
N ALA A 28 6.70 -1.31 5.89
CA ALA A 28 5.59 -2.23 5.63
C ALA A 28 5.10 -2.15 4.18
N GLU A 29 4.96 -0.94 3.63
CA GLU A 29 4.58 -0.71 2.23
C GLU A 29 5.60 -1.32 1.27
N LYS A 30 6.89 -1.01 1.44
CA LYS A 30 7.98 -1.61 0.64
C LYS A 30 7.98 -3.13 0.73
N THR A 31 7.73 -3.69 1.92
CA THR A 31 7.66 -5.15 2.12
C THR A 31 6.48 -5.74 1.35
N LEU A 32 5.29 -5.12 1.41
CA LEU A 32 4.11 -5.59 0.69
C LEU A 32 4.33 -5.56 -0.83
N ILE A 33 4.90 -4.47 -1.34
CA ILE A 33 5.28 -4.34 -2.75
C ILE A 33 6.19 -5.50 -3.18
N LYS A 34 7.25 -5.77 -2.41
CA LYS A 34 8.19 -6.87 -2.70
C LYS A 34 7.51 -8.23 -2.71
N ILE A 35 6.62 -8.51 -1.74
CA ILE A 35 5.87 -9.77 -1.69
C ILE A 35 4.98 -9.92 -2.93
N VAL A 36 4.27 -8.85 -3.31
CA VAL A 36 3.42 -8.86 -4.50
C VAL A 36 4.25 -9.08 -5.76
N GLN A 37 5.36 -8.35 -5.93
CA GLN A 37 6.22 -8.53 -7.09
C GLN A 37 6.83 -9.93 -7.16
N ALA A 38 7.31 -10.49 -6.04
CA ALA A 38 7.84 -11.85 -6.01
C ALA A 38 6.78 -12.90 -6.35
N LYS A 39 5.52 -12.67 -5.97
CA LYS A 39 4.41 -13.59 -6.24
C LYS A 39 3.98 -13.56 -7.71
N PHE A 40 3.88 -12.38 -8.31
CA PHE A 40 3.31 -12.21 -9.66
C PHE A 40 4.36 -12.13 -10.76
N PHE A 41 5.60 -11.75 -10.44
CA PHE A 41 6.70 -11.57 -11.39
C PHE A 41 7.96 -12.35 -10.94
N PRO A 42 7.90 -13.69 -10.88
CA PRO A 42 8.96 -14.51 -10.30
C PRO A 42 10.25 -14.53 -11.13
N THR A 43 10.17 -14.28 -12.43
CA THR A 43 11.29 -14.33 -13.38
C THR A 43 11.45 -13.01 -14.14
N GLU A 44 12.62 -12.78 -14.72
CA GLU A 44 12.88 -11.59 -15.54
C GLU A 44 12.02 -11.57 -16.82
N ASP A 45 11.66 -12.75 -17.34
CA ASP A 45 10.77 -12.91 -18.50
C ASP A 45 9.31 -12.49 -18.23
N SER A 46 8.96 -12.15 -16.99
CA SER A 46 7.60 -11.71 -16.61
C SER A 46 7.20 -10.38 -17.26
N PHE A 47 8.13 -9.67 -17.90
CA PHE A 47 7.91 -8.33 -18.47
C PHE A 47 8.30 -8.26 -19.96
N PRO A 48 7.62 -9.02 -20.84
CA PRO A 48 7.90 -8.93 -22.27
C PRO A 48 7.62 -7.50 -22.75
N ASN A 49 8.62 -6.88 -23.40
CA ASN A 49 8.56 -5.53 -23.97
C ASN A 49 8.62 -4.35 -22.97
N MET A 50 8.93 -4.58 -21.69
CA MET A 50 9.20 -3.49 -20.74
C MET A 50 10.68 -3.48 -20.32
N ASN A 51 11.24 -2.29 -20.18
CA ASN A 51 12.57 -2.12 -19.59
C ASN A 51 12.42 -2.03 -18.07
N VAL A 52 12.61 -3.16 -17.39
CA VAL A 52 12.45 -3.25 -15.93
C VAL A 52 13.82 -3.25 -15.26
N ILE A 53 13.98 -2.39 -14.26
CA ILE A 53 15.14 -2.32 -13.40
C ILE A 53 14.75 -2.67 -11.97
N THR A 54 15.70 -3.14 -11.17
CA THR A 54 15.52 -3.31 -9.73
C THR A 54 16.27 -2.19 -9.01
N ASP A 55 15.60 -1.47 -8.11
CA ASP A 55 16.23 -0.41 -7.32
C ASP A 55 17.06 -0.97 -6.14
N GLU A 56 17.71 -0.07 -5.41
CA GLU A 56 18.53 -0.41 -4.22
C GLU A 56 17.74 -1.10 -3.10
N GLU A 57 16.42 -0.95 -3.08
CA GLU A 57 15.50 -1.54 -2.11
C GLU A 57 14.97 -2.91 -2.55
N GLY A 58 15.36 -3.38 -3.74
CA GLY A 58 14.93 -4.64 -4.34
C GLY A 58 13.54 -4.57 -5.00
N ILE A 59 13.05 -3.38 -5.34
CA ILE A 59 11.75 -3.18 -5.98
C ILE A 59 11.93 -3.05 -7.50
N LYS A 60 11.12 -3.79 -8.25
CA LYS A 60 11.08 -3.71 -9.72
C LYS A 60 10.35 -2.45 -10.18
N ARG A 61 10.99 -1.69 -11.07
CA ARG A 61 10.49 -0.41 -11.61
C ARG A 61 10.67 -0.33 -13.13
N VAL A 62 9.82 0.43 -13.80
CA VAL A 62 9.92 0.61 -15.26
C VAL A 62 10.81 1.80 -15.60
N LYS A 63 11.83 1.57 -16.41
CA LYS A 63 12.61 2.62 -17.04
C LYS A 63 11.86 3.18 -18.25
N THR A 64 11.45 4.44 -18.18
CA THR A 64 10.74 5.13 -19.26
C THR A 64 11.67 6.03 -20.07
N ARG A 65 11.40 6.20 -21.37
CA ARG A 65 12.11 7.16 -22.26
C ARG A 65 11.55 8.59 -22.08
N ILE A 66 11.64 9.16 -20.89
CA ILE A 66 11.26 10.56 -20.68
C ILE A 66 12.53 11.41 -20.87
N THR A 67 12.50 12.39 -21.77
CA THR A 67 13.68 13.17 -22.18
C THR A 67 14.12 14.22 -21.17
N GLU A 68 13.21 14.69 -20.29
CA GLU A 68 13.50 15.62 -19.19
C GLU A 68 14.16 14.94 -17.96
N TRP A 69 14.47 13.65 -18.08
CA TRP A 69 14.92 12.78 -16.99
C TRP A 69 16.40 12.94 -16.58
N SER A 70 17.29 13.37 -17.49
CA SER A 70 18.73 13.43 -17.19
C SER A 70 19.11 14.45 -16.12
N ASP A 71 18.25 15.43 -15.88
CA ASP A 71 18.59 16.63 -15.10
C ASP A 71 17.92 16.64 -13.71
N ASN A 72 17.12 15.61 -13.37
CA ASN A 72 16.47 15.50 -12.07
C ASN A 72 16.99 14.29 -11.26
N PRO A 73 17.88 14.51 -10.27
CA PRO A 73 18.43 13.43 -9.43
C PRO A 73 17.40 12.81 -8.48
N GLU A 74 16.26 13.47 -8.25
CA GLU A 74 15.18 12.97 -7.39
C GLU A 74 14.12 12.16 -8.16
N PHE A 75 14.31 11.93 -9.46
CA PHE A 75 13.34 11.19 -10.25
C PHE A 75 13.28 9.71 -9.82
N ILE A 76 12.10 9.28 -9.38
CA ILE A 76 11.83 7.90 -8.99
C ILE A 76 11.07 7.19 -10.11
N TYR A 77 11.64 6.10 -10.61
CA TYR A 77 10.97 5.28 -11.63
C TYR A 77 9.67 4.65 -11.11
N PRO A 78 8.62 4.53 -11.95
CA PRO A 78 7.34 3.92 -11.55
C PRO A 78 7.50 2.47 -11.07
N ILE A 79 6.79 2.10 -9.99
CA ILE A 79 6.73 0.74 -9.46
C ILE A 79 5.77 -0.09 -10.29
N ILE A 80 6.16 -1.34 -10.60
CA ILE A 80 5.28 -2.28 -11.31
C ILE A 80 4.46 -3.06 -10.29
N LEU A 81 3.14 -3.03 -10.45
CA LEU A 81 2.20 -3.81 -9.65
C LEU A 81 1.20 -4.53 -10.56
N PRO A 82 0.81 -5.77 -10.24
CA PRO A 82 -0.22 -6.51 -10.98
C PRO A 82 -1.60 -5.92 -10.70
N ASP A 83 -2.43 -5.80 -11.72
CA ASP A 83 -3.81 -5.27 -11.67
C ASP A 83 -4.78 -6.18 -10.92
N GLU A 84 -4.61 -7.49 -11.04
CA GLU A 84 -5.44 -8.52 -10.39
C GLU A 84 -5.20 -8.64 -8.88
N CYS A 85 -4.21 -7.93 -8.33
CA CYS A 85 -3.93 -8.00 -6.90
C CYS A 85 -4.79 -7.00 -6.11
N LEU A 86 -5.49 -7.51 -5.09
CA LEU A 86 -6.27 -6.69 -4.14
C LEU A 86 -5.44 -5.54 -3.55
N PHE A 87 -4.16 -5.76 -3.25
CA PHE A 87 -3.27 -4.71 -2.75
C PHE A 87 -3.16 -3.55 -3.73
N THR A 88 -2.95 -3.83 -5.02
CA THR A 88 -2.88 -2.81 -6.07
C THR A 88 -4.19 -2.06 -6.21
N GLN A 89 -5.32 -2.77 -6.17
CA GLN A 89 -6.66 -2.15 -6.25
C GLN A 89 -6.92 -1.20 -5.07
N LEU A 90 -6.55 -1.60 -3.86
CA LEU A 90 -6.65 -0.77 -2.66
C LEU A 90 -5.74 0.46 -2.74
N LEU A 91 -4.52 0.31 -3.28
CA LEU A 91 -3.62 1.45 -3.49
C LEU A 91 -4.21 2.45 -4.49
N ILE A 92 -4.73 1.96 -5.62
CA ILE A 92 -5.40 2.80 -6.60
C ILE A 92 -6.57 3.54 -5.94
N GLU A 93 -7.40 2.84 -5.18
CA GLU A 93 -8.53 3.45 -4.48
C GLU A 93 -8.11 4.51 -3.45
N TYR A 94 -7.05 4.24 -2.68
CA TYR A 94 -6.54 5.14 -1.65
C TYR A 94 -5.97 6.43 -2.24
N TYR A 95 -5.20 6.33 -3.34
CA TYR A 95 -4.56 7.49 -3.97
C TYR A 95 -5.42 8.16 -5.05
N SER A 96 -6.47 7.51 -5.55
CA SER A 96 -7.35 8.12 -6.56
C SER A 96 -8.31 9.13 -5.93
N PRO A 97 -8.23 10.43 -6.29
CA PRO A 97 -9.08 11.47 -5.71
C PRO A 97 -10.58 11.27 -5.99
N THR A 98 -10.93 10.55 -7.07
CA THR A 98 -12.31 10.37 -7.55
C THR A 98 -13.18 9.48 -6.66
N LYS A 99 -12.59 8.58 -5.86
CA LYS A 99 -13.33 7.67 -4.97
C LYS A 99 -13.42 8.19 -3.53
N LEU A 100 -12.45 8.98 -3.08
CA LEU A 100 -12.42 9.59 -1.73
C LEU A 100 -13.67 10.45 -1.43
N SER A 101 -14.26 11.08 -2.44
CA SER A 101 -15.54 11.81 -2.31
C SER A 101 -16.72 10.88 -2.02
N CYS A 102 -16.80 9.72 -2.68
CA CYS A 102 -17.82 8.70 -2.43
C CYS A 102 -17.67 8.04 -1.06
N TRP A 103 -16.46 7.70 -0.61
CA TRP A 103 -16.22 7.10 0.72
C TRP A 103 -16.47 8.08 1.88
N ARG A 104 -16.14 9.38 1.73
CA ARG A 104 -16.49 10.41 2.75
C ARG A 104 -18.00 10.63 2.90
N THR A 105 -18.76 10.31 1.86
CA THR A 105 -20.22 10.41 1.87
C THR A 105 -20.82 9.14 2.44
N ASN A 106 -20.28 7.97 2.07
CA ASN A 106 -20.75 6.67 2.56
C ASN A 106 -20.41 6.43 4.05
N SER A 107 -19.24 6.88 4.54
CA SER A 107 -18.90 6.80 5.98
C SER A 107 -19.76 7.70 6.86
N ARG A 108 -20.35 8.78 6.31
CA ARG A 108 -21.35 9.59 7.03
C ARG A 108 -22.69 8.85 7.11
N ASN A 109 -23.11 8.15 6.06
CA ASN A 109 -24.32 7.33 6.07
C ASN A 109 -24.22 6.13 7.03
N ILE A 110 -23.10 5.41 7.04
CA ILE A 110 -22.90 4.26 7.95
C ILE A 110 -22.93 4.71 9.43
N LYS A 111 -22.41 5.90 9.76
CA LYS A 111 -22.53 6.46 11.12
C LYS A 111 -23.97 6.85 11.47
N GLY A 112 -24.77 7.31 10.51
CA GLY A 112 -26.20 7.60 10.69
C GLY A 112 -27.02 6.34 10.96
N GLU A 113 -26.81 5.28 10.18
CA GLU A 113 -27.52 4.01 10.33
C GLU A 113 -27.19 3.30 11.67
N ILE A 114 -25.96 3.43 12.16
CA ILE A 114 -25.56 2.87 13.46
C ILE A 114 -26.18 3.68 14.63
N LEU A 115 -26.40 4.98 14.48
CA LEU A 115 -27.06 5.81 15.49
C LEU A 115 -28.58 5.56 15.54
N ASP A 116 -29.24 5.37 14.39
CA ASP A 116 -30.67 5.03 14.35
C ASP A 116 -30.95 3.60 14.83
N SER A 117 -30.09 2.63 14.52
CA SER A 117 -30.25 1.26 15.02
C SER A 117 -30.08 1.14 16.55
N LYS A 118 -29.35 2.06 17.19
CA LYS A 118 -29.24 2.13 18.66
C LYS A 118 -30.44 2.80 19.33
N ARG A 119 -31.23 3.60 18.62
CA ARG A 119 -32.41 4.28 19.18
C ARG A 119 -33.65 3.38 19.23
N GLN A 120 -33.68 2.34 18.40
CA GLN A 120 -34.82 1.42 18.28
C GLN A 120 -34.74 0.17 19.17
N LYS A 121 -33.67 0.04 19.98
CA LYS A 121 -33.50 -1.04 20.99
C LYS A 121 -33.66 -0.58 22.44
N CYS A 122 -33.97 0.69 22.67
CA CYS A 122 -34.36 1.24 23.97
C CYS A 122 -35.76 1.84 23.85
N GLY A 123 -36.77 0.97 23.76
CA GLY A 123 -38.19 1.29 23.79
C GLY A 123 -38.95 0.09 24.31
#